data_AF-A0A2G3L9W2-F1
#
_entry.id   AF-A0A2G3L9W2-F1
#
_cell.length_a   1.000
_cell.length_b   1.000
_cell.length_c   1.000
_cell.angle_alpha   90.00
_cell.angle_beta   90.00
_cell.angle_gamma   90.00
#
_symmetry.space_group_name_H-M   'P 1'
#
loop_
_entity.id
_entity.type
_entity.pdbx_description
1 polymer ?
#
loop_
_entity_poly.entity_id
_entity_poly.type
_entity_poly.pdbx_seq_one_letter_code
_entity_poly.pdbx_strand_id
1 'polypeptide(L)'
;MINNEQHETPVSAPTDSFQGRVQPWMMACFGAGISADTAERNHRFLEESLELVQACGCTANEARQLVDYVFGRPVGERAEEVGGVMVTLAALCLAQGLDMHAAGETELARIWTKVEAIRAKQAAKPKHSPVPAAIPQMAPGSAP
;
A
#
# COMPACT_ATOMS: atom_id res chain seq x y z
N MET A 1 -39.78 -13.65 12.16
CA MET A 1 -38.77 -12.66 12.57
C MET A 1 -37.80 -13.34 13.51
N ILE A 2 -36.63 -13.74 13.02
CA ILE A 2 -35.44 -13.94 13.86
C ILE A 2 -34.26 -13.56 12.95
N ASN A 3 -33.73 -12.35 13.14
CA ASN A 3 -32.50 -11.90 12.50
C ASN A 3 -31.34 -12.58 13.23
N ASN A 4 -30.62 -13.48 12.53
CA ASN A 4 -29.37 -14.03 13.01
C ASN A 4 -28.23 -13.28 12.30
N GLU A 5 -27.99 -12.04 12.72
CA GLU A 5 -26.76 -11.34 12.37
C GLU A 5 -25.63 -11.96 13.19
N GLN A 6 -25.00 -12.99 12.63
CA GLN A 6 -23.70 -13.43 13.11
C GLN A 6 -22.71 -12.32 12.79
N HIS A 7 -22.37 -11.57 13.84
CA HIS A 7 -21.20 -10.71 13.84
C HIS A 7 -19.98 -11.64 13.75
N GLU A 8 -19.52 -11.94 12.54
CA GLU A 8 -18.25 -12.63 12.33
C GLU A 8 -17.15 -11.77 12.95
N THR A 9 -16.61 -12.22 14.07
CA THR A 9 -15.37 -11.69 14.62
C THR A 9 -14.28 -11.80 13.55
N PRO A 10 -13.57 -10.71 13.21
CA PRO A 10 -12.52 -10.78 12.21
C PRO A 10 -11.45 -11.76 12.67
N VAL A 11 -11.19 -12.79 11.86
CA VAL A 11 -10.10 -13.74 12.09
C VAL A 11 -8.79 -12.96 12.10
N SER A 12 -8.13 -12.90 13.27
CA SER A 12 -6.79 -12.33 13.36
C SER A 12 -5.81 -13.22 12.61
N ALA A 13 -5.02 -12.64 11.70
CA ALA A 13 -3.93 -13.37 11.04
C ALA A 13 -2.97 -13.96 12.10
N PRO A 14 -2.40 -15.15 11.88
CA PRO A 14 -1.40 -15.72 12.78
C PRO A 14 -0.25 -14.73 12.99
N THR A 15 0.17 -14.52 14.23
CA THR A 15 1.21 -13.54 14.60
C THR A 15 2.56 -13.80 13.91
N ASP A 16 2.82 -15.03 13.48
CA ASP A 16 4.07 -15.40 12.80
C ASP A 16 4.03 -15.15 11.29
N SER A 17 2.84 -14.95 10.71
CA SER A 17 2.71 -14.61 9.29
C SER A 17 3.28 -13.23 8.99
N PHE A 18 3.67 -12.99 7.73
CA PHE A 18 4.13 -11.66 7.30
C PHE A 18 3.09 -10.58 7.65
N GLN A 19 1.81 -10.80 7.32
CA GLN A 19 0.71 -9.89 7.65
C GLN A 19 0.58 -9.69 9.17
N GLY A 20 0.69 -10.76 9.95
CA GLY A 20 0.68 -10.69 11.42
C GLY A 20 1.80 -9.83 11.98
N ARG A 21 3.00 -9.87 11.39
CA ARG A 21 4.16 -9.06 11.81
C ARG A 21 4.13 -7.61 11.32
N VAL A 22 3.37 -7.30 10.27
CA VAL A 22 3.12 -5.90 9.84
C VAL A 22 2.28 -5.14 10.89
N GLN A 23 1.32 -5.80 11.54
CA GLN A 23 0.41 -5.15 12.50
C GLN A 23 1.15 -4.49 13.69
N PRO A 24 2.09 -5.14 14.40
CA PRO A 24 2.89 -4.49 15.45
C PRO A 24 3.66 -3.27 14.96
N TRP A 25 4.23 -3.30 13.75
CA TRP A 25 4.93 -2.16 13.15
C TRP A 25 3.97 -0.99 12.87
N MET A 26 2.80 -1.30 12.31
CA MET A 26 1.72 -0.32 12.09
C MET A 26 1.33 0.37 13.41
N MET A 27 1.10 -0.43 14.47
CA MET A 27 0.77 0.09 15.79
C MET A 27 1.89 0.95 16.39
N ALA A 28 3.14 0.53 16.23
CA ALA A 28 4.29 1.31 16.70
C ALA A 28 4.42 2.65 15.96
N CYS A 29 4.24 2.68 14.64
CA CYS A 29 4.41 3.91 13.86
C CYS A 29 3.20 4.85 13.96
N PHE A 30 1.99 4.31 13.97
CA PHE A 30 0.78 5.06 13.66
C PHE A 30 -0.30 5.01 14.75
N GLY A 31 -0.20 4.07 15.70
CA GLY A 31 -1.25 3.82 16.69
C GLY A 31 -2.54 3.29 16.06
N ALA A 32 -3.56 3.03 16.89
CA ALA A 32 -4.79 2.37 16.46
C ALA A 32 -5.58 3.17 15.40
N GLY A 33 -5.71 4.48 15.61
CA GLY A 33 -6.56 5.33 14.76
C GLY A 33 -6.07 5.39 13.31
N ILE A 34 -4.81 5.75 13.09
CA ILE A 34 -4.23 5.86 11.74
C ILE A 34 -4.05 4.46 11.12
N SER A 35 -3.73 3.44 11.92
CA SER A 35 -3.63 2.07 11.40
C SER A 35 -4.97 1.55 10.87
N ALA A 36 -6.08 1.98 11.46
CA ALA A 36 -7.44 1.61 11.04
C ALA A 36 -8.03 2.55 9.96
N ASP A 37 -7.31 3.60 9.54
CA ASP A 37 -7.77 4.50 8.49
C ASP A 37 -7.72 3.82 7.12
N THR A 38 -8.86 3.28 6.70
CA THR A 38 -9.00 2.55 5.44
C THR A 38 -8.67 3.40 4.20
N ALA A 39 -8.92 4.71 4.22
CA ALA A 39 -8.60 5.58 3.11
C ALA A 39 -7.09 5.80 3.00
N GLU A 40 -6.41 6.03 4.15
CA GLU A 40 -4.96 6.14 4.16
C GLU A 40 -4.27 4.83 3.74
N ARG A 41 -4.79 3.68 4.19
CA ARG A 41 -4.26 2.37 3.78
C ARG A 41 -4.44 2.12 2.29
N ASN A 42 -5.59 2.49 1.72
CA ASN A 42 -5.85 2.40 0.29
C ASN A 42 -4.85 3.26 -0.51
N HIS A 43 -4.69 4.53 -0.15
CA HIS A 43 -3.75 5.42 -0.84
C HIS A 43 -2.30 4.95 -0.72
N ARG A 44 -1.89 4.45 0.45
CA ARG A 44 -0.52 3.97 0.66
C ARG A 44 -0.22 2.72 -0.16
N PHE A 45 -1.18 1.81 -0.27
CA PHE A 45 -1.04 0.63 -1.13
C PHE A 45 -0.97 1.01 -2.63
N LEU A 46 -1.80 1.96 -3.06
CA LEU A 46 -1.76 2.47 -4.44
C LEU A 46 -0.42 3.14 -4.76
N GLU A 47 0.12 3.95 -3.84
CA GLU A 47 1.43 4.58 -3.99
C GLU A 47 2.55 3.55 -4.21
N GLU A 48 2.67 2.54 -3.34
CA GLU A 48 3.68 1.48 -3.47
C GLU A 48 3.49 0.63 -4.75
N SER A 49 2.24 0.37 -5.13
CA SER A 49 1.94 -0.34 -6.38
C SER A 49 2.40 0.45 -7.60
N LEU A 50 2.21 1.78 -7.59
CA LEU A 50 2.68 2.68 -8.64
C LEU A 50 4.21 2.78 -8.66
N GLU A 51 4.86 2.87 -7.50
CA GLU A 51 6.32 2.87 -7.39
C GLU A 51 6.93 1.55 -7.93
N LEU A 52 6.32 0.40 -7.62
CA LEU A 52 6.77 -0.89 -8.14
C LEU A 52 6.64 -0.98 -9.67
N VAL A 53 5.47 -0.66 -10.24
CA VAL A 53 5.31 -0.75 -11.69
C VAL A 53 6.16 0.28 -12.43
N GLN A 54 6.39 1.46 -11.85
CA GLN A 54 7.33 2.45 -12.38
C GLN A 54 8.75 1.87 -12.41
N ALA A 55 9.20 1.23 -11.33
CA ALA A 55 10.51 0.57 -11.28
C ALA A 55 10.64 -0.57 -12.31
N CYS A 56 9.53 -1.22 -12.66
CA CYS A 56 9.45 -2.22 -13.72
C CYS A 56 9.28 -1.63 -15.14
N GLY A 57 9.29 -0.31 -15.30
CA GLY A 57 9.25 0.37 -16.60
C GLY A 57 7.85 0.78 -17.10
N CYS A 58 6.80 0.63 -16.29
CA CYS A 58 5.47 1.14 -16.63
C CYS A 58 5.47 2.68 -16.68
N THR A 59 4.91 3.23 -17.74
CA THR A 59 4.77 4.68 -17.91
C THR A 59 3.54 5.22 -17.19
N ALA A 60 3.57 6.51 -16.84
CA ALA A 60 2.40 7.18 -16.27
C ALA A 60 1.17 7.13 -17.18
N ASN A 61 1.36 7.09 -18.50
CA ASN A 61 0.27 6.97 -19.47
C ASN A 61 -0.37 5.57 -19.44
N GLU A 62 0.44 4.51 -19.41
CA GLU A 62 -0.07 3.13 -19.26
C GLU A 62 -0.82 2.95 -17.93
N ALA A 63 -0.25 3.47 -16.83
CA ALA A 63 -0.93 3.45 -15.53
C ALA A 63 -2.28 4.18 -15.58
N ARG A 64 -2.38 5.33 -16.26
CA ARG A 64 -3.65 6.07 -16.42
C ARG A 64 -4.68 5.28 -17.21
N GLN A 65 -4.28 4.62 -18.29
CA GLN A 65 -5.18 3.77 -19.09
C GLN A 65 -5.76 2.62 -18.25
N LEU A 66 -4.94 2.02 -17.38
CA LEU A 66 -5.41 0.98 -16.46
C LEU A 66 -6.38 1.53 -15.40
N VAL A 67 -6.13 2.75 -14.91
CA VAL A 67 -7.10 3.44 -14.02
C VAL A 67 -8.44 3.59 -14.73
N ASP A 68 -8.47 4.14 -15.94
CA ASP A 68 -9.72 4.34 -16.67
C ASP A 68 -10.45 3.02 -16.96
N TYR A 69 -9.69 1.98 -17.32
CA TYR A 69 -10.23 0.64 -17.55
C TYR A 69 -10.85 0.01 -16.30
N VAL A 70 -10.15 0.04 -15.16
CA VAL A 70 -10.61 -0.60 -13.91
C VAL A 70 -11.79 0.17 -13.32
N PHE A 71 -11.70 1.51 -13.25
CA PHE A 71 -12.77 2.34 -12.69
C PHE A 71 -13.98 2.48 -13.63
N GLY A 72 -13.87 2.06 -14.90
CA GLY A 72 -14.98 1.95 -15.84
C GLY A 72 -15.82 0.66 -15.69
N ARG A 73 -15.45 -0.24 -14.77
CA ARG A 73 -16.14 -1.53 -14.54
C ARG A 73 -16.93 -1.52 -13.21
N PRO A 74 -17.88 -2.45 -13.02
CA PRO A 74 -18.50 -2.66 -11.71
C PRO A 74 -17.46 -2.96 -10.64
N VAL A 75 -17.69 -2.46 -9.42
CA VAL A 75 -16.82 -2.69 -8.25
C VAL A 75 -16.80 -4.19 -7.91
N GLY A 76 -15.60 -4.74 -7.74
CA GLY A 76 -15.37 -6.14 -7.36
C GLY A 76 -15.54 -6.44 -5.86
N GLU A 77 -15.54 -7.72 -5.51
CA GLU A 77 -15.55 -8.19 -4.13
C GLU A 77 -14.13 -8.08 -3.52
N ARG A 78 -14.02 -7.63 -2.27
CA ARG A 78 -12.73 -7.27 -1.67
C ARG A 78 -11.77 -8.45 -1.54
N ALA A 79 -12.25 -9.63 -1.11
CA ALA A 79 -11.39 -10.80 -0.96
C ALA A 79 -10.92 -11.32 -2.33
N GLU A 80 -11.77 -11.29 -3.36
CA GLU A 80 -11.40 -11.60 -4.74
C GLU A 80 -10.29 -10.66 -5.25
N GLU A 81 -10.43 -9.35 -5.05
CA GLU A 81 -9.42 -8.37 -5.50
C GLU A 81 -8.11 -8.48 -4.71
N VAL A 82 -8.15 -8.80 -3.41
CA VAL A 82 -6.93 -9.11 -2.62
C VAL A 82 -6.22 -10.33 -3.21
N GLY A 83 -6.96 -11.40 -3.54
CA GLY A 83 -6.40 -12.58 -4.19
C GLY A 83 -5.78 -12.25 -5.55
N GLY A 84 -6.46 -11.44 -6.37
CA GLY A 84 -5.97 -10.98 -7.66
C GLY A 84 -4.66 -10.20 -7.55
N VAL A 85 -4.56 -9.27 -6.59
CA VAL A 85 -3.33 -8.54 -6.30
C VAL A 85 -2.20 -9.48 -5.88
N MET A 86 -2.45 -10.44 -4.98
CA MET A 86 -1.41 -11.37 -4.53
C MET A 86 -0.85 -12.21 -5.68
N VAL A 87 -1.73 -12.74 -6.55
CA VAL A 87 -1.32 -13.57 -7.70
C VAL A 87 -0.53 -12.74 -8.71
N THR A 88 -0.98 -11.52 -9.00
CA THR A 88 -0.32 -10.66 -9.99
C THR A 88 1.01 -10.09 -9.49
N LEU A 89 1.12 -9.77 -8.19
CA LEU A 89 2.40 -9.42 -7.57
C LEU A 89 3.41 -10.57 -7.67
N ALA A 90 3.00 -11.80 -7.33
CA ALA A 90 3.86 -12.97 -7.45
C ALA A 90 4.31 -13.20 -8.91
N ALA A 91 3.39 -13.08 -9.88
CA ALA A 91 3.71 -13.20 -11.30
C ALA A 91 4.69 -12.11 -11.78
N LEU A 92 4.51 -10.86 -11.35
CA LEU A 92 5.42 -9.76 -11.65
C LEU A 92 6.81 -10.03 -11.06
N CYS A 93 6.90 -10.43 -9.80
CA CYS A 93 8.17 -10.79 -9.16
C CYS A 93 8.88 -11.93 -9.91
N LEU A 94 8.17 -12.98 -10.31
CA LEU A 94 8.74 -14.06 -11.13
C LEU A 94 9.28 -13.54 -12.47
N ALA A 95 8.54 -12.68 -13.16
CA ALA A 95 8.97 -12.09 -14.44
C ALA A 95 10.20 -11.17 -14.29
N GLN A 96 10.36 -10.53 -13.12
CA GLN A 96 11.49 -9.65 -12.80
C GLN A 96 12.65 -10.37 -12.11
N GLY A 97 12.54 -11.69 -11.86
CA GLY A 97 13.56 -12.45 -11.13
C GLY A 97 13.71 -12.07 -9.65
N LEU A 98 12.62 -11.62 -9.02
CA LEU A 98 12.58 -11.20 -7.62
C LEU A 98 11.90 -12.26 -6.75
N ASP A 99 12.43 -12.46 -5.53
CA ASP A 99 11.73 -13.21 -4.48
C ASP A 99 10.83 -12.23 -3.71
N MET A 100 9.52 -12.37 -3.91
CA MET A 100 8.49 -11.54 -3.27
C MET A 100 8.57 -11.58 -1.74
N HIS A 101 8.82 -12.76 -1.15
CA HIS A 101 8.86 -12.90 0.30
C HIS A 101 10.15 -12.30 0.86
N ALA A 102 11.30 -12.60 0.27
CA ALA A 102 12.57 -12.03 0.71
C ALA A 102 12.59 -10.49 0.62
N ALA A 103 12.00 -9.92 -0.43
CA ALA A 103 11.83 -8.48 -0.57
C ALA A 103 10.96 -7.89 0.54
N GLY A 104 9.81 -8.53 0.84
CA GLY A 104 8.92 -8.15 1.94
C GLY A 104 9.61 -8.18 3.30
N GLU A 105 10.33 -9.27 3.62
CA GLU A 105 11.07 -9.40 4.89
C GLU A 105 12.15 -8.34 5.03
N THR A 106 12.91 -8.10 3.96
CA THR A 106 13.97 -7.08 3.93
C THR A 106 13.40 -5.70 4.20
N GLU A 107 12.28 -5.37 3.55
CA GLU A 107 11.63 -4.08 3.74
C GLU A 107 11.03 -3.92 5.13
N LEU A 108 10.36 -4.95 5.66
CA LEU A 108 9.80 -4.94 7.01
C LEU A 108 10.90 -4.74 8.07
N ALA A 109 12.03 -5.43 7.94
CA ALA A 109 13.19 -5.21 8.81
C ALA A 109 13.74 -3.78 8.68
N ARG A 110 13.81 -3.24 7.46
CA ARG A 110 14.29 -1.88 7.20
C ARG A 110 13.39 -0.82 7.81
N ILE A 111 12.07 -0.89 7.65
CA ILE A 111 11.15 0.14 8.15
C ILE A 111 11.05 0.16 9.67
N TRP A 112 11.34 -0.94 10.35
CA TRP A 112 11.53 -0.96 11.81
C TRP A 112 12.66 -0.06 12.28
N THR A 113 13.73 0.10 11.49
CA THR A 113 14.81 1.05 11.82
C THR A 113 14.43 2.52 11.64
N LYS A 114 13.25 2.80 11.05
CA LYS A 114 12.80 4.15 10.66
C LYS A 114 11.58 4.65 11.44
N VAL A 115 11.18 3.99 12.53
CA VAL A 115 9.96 4.31 13.28
C VAL A 115 9.84 5.79 13.63
N GLU A 116 10.88 6.40 14.20
CA GLU A 116 10.81 7.83 14.60
C GLU A 116 10.72 8.77 13.41
N ALA A 117 11.43 8.48 12.32
CA ALA A 117 11.34 9.27 11.09
C ALA A 117 9.94 9.16 10.44
N ILE A 118 9.33 7.98 10.48
CA ILE A 118 7.98 7.73 9.97
C ILE A 118 6.95 8.49 10.81
N ARG A 119 7.07 8.47 12.14
CA ARG A 119 6.21 9.24 13.05
C ARG A 119 6.31 10.74 12.78
N ALA A 120 7.53 11.27 12.63
CA ALA A 120 7.75 12.68 12.32
C ALA A 120 7.11 13.06 10.97
N LYS A 121 7.29 12.24 9.92
CA LYS A 121 6.67 12.45 8.61
C LYS A 121 5.14 12.42 8.70
N GLN A 122 4.58 11.49 9.48
CA GLN A 122 3.13 11.40 9.68
C GLN A 122 2.57 12.63 10.41
N ALA A 123 3.24 13.10 11.46
CA ALA A 123 2.83 14.28 12.21
C ALA A 123 2.84 15.56 11.35
N ALA A 124 3.67 15.61 10.31
CA ALA A 124 3.77 16.74 9.38
C ALA A 124 2.76 16.69 8.21
N LYS A 125 1.95 15.63 8.07
CA LYS A 125 1.02 15.51 6.93
C LYS A 125 -0.12 16.54 7.01
N PRO A 126 -0.43 17.25 5.91
CA PRO A 126 -1.64 18.06 5.79
C PRO A 126 -2.89 17.17 5.92
N LYS A 127 -3.92 17.62 6.66
CA LYS A 127 -5.07 16.80 7.04
C LYS A 127 -6.04 16.39 5.91
N HIS A 128 -5.82 16.80 4.65
CA HIS A 128 -6.84 16.64 3.59
C HIS A 128 -6.31 16.34 2.17
N SER A 129 -5.09 15.83 2.02
CA SER A 129 -4.54 15.49 0.69
C SER A 129 -4.10 14.02 0.63
N PRO A 130 -4.46 13.27 -0.43
CA PRO A 130 -3.94 11.92 -0.66
C PRO A 130 -2.46 11.92 -1.06
N VAL A 131 -1.94 13.06 -1.54
CA VAL A 131 -0.54 13.24 -1.93
C VAL A 131 0.20 13.95 -0.79
N PRO A 132 1.42 13.49 -0.41
CA PRO A 132 2.31 14.27 0.45
C PRO A 132 2.47 15.69 -0.09
N ALA A 133 2.64 16.69 0.78
CA ALA A 133 2.85 18.08 0.37
C ALA A 133 3.88 18.14 -0.78
N ALA A 134 3.48 18.75 -1.90
CA ALA A 134 4.17 18.64 -3.18
C ALA A 134 5.68 18.89 -3.05
N ILE A 135 6.48 18.02 -3.68
CA ILE A 135 7.89 18.30 -3.94
C ILE A 135 7.94 19.63 -4.72
N PRO A 136 8.73 20.65 -4.29
CA PRO A 136 8.90 21.86 -5.07
C PRO A 136 9.27 21.47 -6.50
N GLN A 137 8.45 21.88 -7.47
CA GLN A 137 8.79 21.65 -8.87
C GLN A 137 10.16 22.29 -9.14
N MET A 138 11.14 21.48 -9.56
CA MET A 138 12.35 22.04 -10.15
C MET A 138 11.90 22.83 -11.38
N ALA A 139 12.15 24.14 -11.36
CA ALA A 139 11.83 25.02 -12.47
C ALA A 139 12.51 24.49 -13.74
N PRO A 140 11.81 24.45 -14.88
CA PRO A 140 12.43 24.13 -16.15
C PRO A 140 13.30 25.32 -16.56
N GLY A 141 14.62 25.11 -16.56
CA GLY A 141 15.55 26.00 -17.26
C GLY A 141 16.66 26.57 -16.40
N SER A 142 17.68 25.75 -16.16
CA SER A 142 19.06 26.25 -16.17
C SER A 142 20.00 25.11 -16.56
N ALA A 143 20.31 25.07 -17.86
CA ALA A 143 21.60 24.61 -18.35
C ALA A 143 21.97 25.50 -19.55
N PRO A 144 23.26 25.70 -19.82
CA PRO A 144 24.43 25.13 -19.14
C PRO A 144 25.08 26.05 -18.10
#